data_AF-A0A2H0DVM3-F1
#
_entry.id   AF-A0A2H0DVM3-F1
#
_cell.length_a   1.000
_cell.length_b   1.000
_cell.length_c   1.000
_cell.angle_alpha   90.00
_cell.angle_beta   90.00
_cell.angle_gamma   90.00
#
_symmetry.space_group_name_H-M   'P 1'
#
loop_
_entity.id
_entity.type
_entity.pdbx_description
1 polymer ?
#
loop_
_entity_poly.entity_id
_entity_poly.type
_entity_poly.pdbx_seq_one_letter_code
_entity_poly.pdbx_strand_id
1 'polypeptide(L)'
;MRNFSREKQLTGAYCGPAVFQMLVSVFGLEMDQEALVDACMARETVQKLGIPLTDLAKGLRKLYPDLEVWGKYNAEIGDIQKLLAKGYLVGIDWQGIFNSDEYGDEIWNSNDRLKLWWKRLTNEPIAVGEQGHYCVAFEVNKKKGYLRFADPYGHYAGKDRFVAIWEFEERWWDDRIDRGRNRKGTYVYENRLIFIVTQKGDRKPAELGMVEV
;
A
#
# COMPACT_ATOMS: atom_id res chain seq x y z
N MET A 1 16.64 8.57 12.98
CA MET A 1 15.48 8.23 12.12
C MET A 1 14.36 9.18 12.49
N ARG A 2 13.65 9.79 11.53
CA ARG A 2 12.58 10.74 11.86
C ARG A 2 11.49 10.01 12.66
N ASN A 3 10.99 10.66 13.70
CA ASN A 3 9.84 10.14 14.42
C ASN A 3 8.61 10.28 13.50
N PHE A 4 7.79 9.23 13.42
CA PHE A 4 6.58 9.21 12.62
C PHE A 4 5.51 8.42 13.37
N SER A 5 4.24 8.72 13.17
CA SER A 5 3.17 8.04 13.90
C SER A 5 2.99 6.60 13.40
N ARG A 6 2.55 5.70 14.30
CA ARG A 6 2.14 4.33 13.92
C ARG A 6 0.63 4.29 13.97
N GLU A 7 0.00 4.37 12.81
CA GLU A 7 -1.44 4.54 12.70
C GLU A 7 -2.13 3.20 12.47
N LYS A 8 -3.26 3.00 13.15
CA LYS A 8 -4.17 1.88 12.88
C LYS A 8 -5.10 2.25 11.73
N GLN A 9 -5.30 1.35 10.78
CA GLN A 9 -6.35 1.53 9.76
C GLN A 9 -7.75 1.51 10.40
N LEU A 10 -8.63 2.43 10.00
CA LEU A 10 -9.97 2.52 10.59
C LEU A 10 -10.88 1.33 10.23
N THR A 11 -10.70 0.76 9.05
CA THR A 11 -11.43 -0.43 8.58
C THR A 11 -10.49 -1.44 7.92
N GLY A 12 -10.96 -2.66 7.65
CA GLY A 12 -10.21 -3.70 6.94
C GLY A 12 -9.66 -3.31 5.56
N ALA A 13 -10.14 -2.22 4.96
CA ALA A 13 -9.75 -1.75 3.63
C ALA A 13 -8.92 -0.44 3.64
N TYR A 14 -8.59 0.11 4.81
CA TYR A 14 -7.99 1.44 4.95
C TYR A 14 -6.46 1.42 5.12
N CYS A 15 -5.79 0.33 4.73
CA CYS A 15 -4.33 0.22 4.81
C CYS A 15 -3.62 1.35 4.04
N GLY A 16 -4.09 1.68 2.83
CA GLY A 16 -3.57 2.80 2.02
C GLY A 16 -3.69 4.16 2.72
N PRO A 17 -4.91 4.59 3.14
CA PRO A 17 -5.10 5.80 3.91
C PRO A 17 -4.25 5.90 5.18
N ALA A 18 -4.15 4.81 5.95
CA ALA A 18 -3.33 4.76 7.15
C ALA A 18 -1.82 4.89 6.84
N VAL A 19 -1.34 4.25 5.78
CA VAL A 19 0.05 4.41 5.31
C VAL A 19 0.33 5.85 4.92
N PHE A 20 -0.55 6.50 4.18
CA PHE A 20 -0.38 7.92 3.84
C PHE A 20 -0.38 8.80 5.09
N GLN A 21 -1.21 8.51 6.10
CA GLN A 21 -1.21 9.23 7.38
C GLN A 21 0.14 9.12 8.08
N MET A 22 0.73 7.93 8.13
CA MET A 22 2.07 7.72 8.66
C MET A 22 3.14 8.47 7.84
N LEU A 23 3.07 8.42 6.50
CA LEU A 23 4.05 9.07 5.63
C LEU A 23 4.01 10.59 5.73
N VAL A 24 2.84 11.22 5.87
CA VAL A 24 2.77 12.70 6.00
C VAL A 24 3.17 13.19 7.39
N SER A 25 3.03 12.35 8.42
CA SER A 25 3.43 12.69 9.79
C SER A 25 4.91 13.06 9.92
N VAL A 26 5.77 12.59 8.99
CA VAL A 26 7.20 12.94 8.96
C VAL A 26 7.45 14.43 8.70
N PHE A 27 6.45 15.12 8.15
CA PHE A 27 6.45 16.57 7.89
C PHE A 27 5.75 17.37 9.00
N GLY A 28 5.35 16.71 10.10
CA GLY A 28 4.56 17.34 11.16
C GLY A 28 3.11 17.62 10.77
N LEU A 29 2.61 16.94 9.73
CA LEU A 29 1.23 17.08 9.26
C LEU A 29 0.37 15.97 9.88
N GLU A 30 -0.85 16.34 10.29
CA GLU A 30 -1.89 15.41 10.68
C GLU A 30 -2.87 15.23 9.53
N MET A 31 -3.24 13.99 9.23
CA MET A 31 -4.21 13.66 8.18
C MET A 31 -5.25 12.67 8.70
N ASP A 32 -6.52 12.92 8.38
CA ASP A 32 -7.62 12.01 8.68
C ASP A 32 -7.80 10.99 7.53
N GLN A 33 -7.96 9.71 7.88
CA GLN A 33 -8.08 8.63 6.87
C GLN A 33 -9.39 8.76 6.07
N GLU A 34 -10.50 9.13 6.72
CA GLU A 34 -11.79 9.29 6.06
C GLU A 34 -11.75 10.45 5.05
N ALA A 35 -11.06 11.54 5.40
CA ALA A 35 -10.85 12.69 4.53
C ALA A 35 -10.02 12.33 3.28
N LEU A 36 -8.99 11.47 3.43
CA LEU A 36 -8.25 10.98 2.27
C LEU A 36 -9.11 10.09 1.38
N VAL A 37 -9.93 9.21 1.96
CA VAL A 37 -10.87 8.36 1.19
C VAL A 37 -11.88 9.21 0.40
N ASP A 38 -12.40 10.29 0.99
CA ASP A 38 -13.26 11.26 0.30
C ASP A 38 -12.51 11.98 -0.83
N ALA A 39 -11.29 12.43 -0.57
CA ALA A 39 -10.45 13.08 -1.58
C ALA A 39 -10.16 12.15 -2.77
N CYS A 40 -10.06 10.84 -2.52
CA CYS A 40 -9.92 9.80 -3.55
C CYS A 40 -11.24 9.48 -4.27
N MET A 41 -12.40 9.97 -3.79
CA MET A 41 -13.73 9.60 -4.26
C MET A 41 -13.99 8.08 -4.18
N ALA A 42 -13.43 7.42 -3.16
CA ALA A 42 -13.40 5.97 -3.06
C ALA A 42 -14.41 5.39 -2.04
N ARG A 43 -15.23 6.22 -1.39
CA ARG A 43 -16.11 5.81 -0.28
C ARG A 43 -16.98 4.59 -0.61
N GLU A 44 -17.53 4.52 -1.81
CA GLU A 44 -18.43 3.44 -2.23
C GLU A 44 -17.70 2.16 -2.66
N THR A 45 -16.41 2.25 -3.00
CA THR A 45 -15.64 1.17 -3.62
C THR A 45 -14.56 0.60 -2.70
N VAL A 46 -14.06 1.40 -1.75
CA VAL A 46 -12.88 1.07 -0.94
C VAL A 46 -13.02 -0.26 -0.20
N GLN A 47 -14.17 -0.55 0.40
CA GLN A 47 -14.37 -1.80 1.13
C GLN A 47 -14.25 -3.06 0.25
N LYS A 48 -14.44 -2.92 -1.08
CA LYS A 48 -14.40 -4.04 -2.02
C LYS A 48 -13.11 -4.13 -2.81
N LEU A 49 -12.50 -2.98 -3.11
CA LEU A 49 -11.41 -2.87 -4.09
C LEU A 49 -10.13 -2.27 -3.50
N GLY A 50 -10.15 -1.79 -2.26
CA GLY A 50 -9.09 -0.93 -1.75
C GLY A 50 -9.02 0.40 -2.51
N ILE A 51 -7.88 1.07 -2.45
CA ILE A 51 -7.59 2.30 -3.20
C ILE A 51 -6.20 2.15 -3.84
N PRO A 52 -6.08 2.25 -5.17
CA PRO A 52 -4.78 2.15 -5.83
C PRO A 52 -3.90 3.36 -5.52
N LEU A 53 -2.58 3.18 -5.59
CA LEU A 53 -1.60 4.24 -5.32
C LEU A 53 -1.87 5.53 -6.14
N THR A 54 -2.31 5.39 -7.39
CA THR A 54 -2.60 6.56 -8.25
C THR A 54 -3.76 7.42 -7.74
N ASP A 55 -4.77 6.81 -7.12
CA ASP A 55 -5.90 7.54 -6.55
C ASP A 55 -5.56 8.09 -5.17
N LEU A 56 -4.79 7.34 -4.36
CA LEU A 56 -4.19 7.86 -3.11
C LEU A 56 -3.33 9.09 -3.37
N ALA A 57 -2.49 9.08 -4.41
CA ALA A 57 -1.66 10.22 -4.79
C ALA A 57 -2.49 11.44 -5.20
N LYS A 58 -3.55 11.26 -6.00
CA LYS A 58 -4.49 12.34 -6.37
C LYS A 58 -5.22 12.88 -5.14
N GLY A 59 -5.68 11.99 -4.25
CA GLY A 59 -6.33 12.36 -2.99
C GLY A 59 -5.41 13.18 -2.09
N LEU A 60 -4.17 12.72 -1.92
CA LEU A 60 -3.15 13.44 -1.15
C LEU A 60 -2.90 14.83 -1.73
N ARG A 61 -2.72 14.95 -3.05
CA ARG A 61 -2.47 16.24 -3.73
C ARG A 61 -3.62 17.23 -3.55
N LYS A 62 -4.86 16.76 -3.38
CA LYS A 62 -6.02 17.62 -3.05
C LYS A 62 -5.96 18.14 -1.62
N LEU A 63 -5.54 17.31 -0.66
CA LEU A 63 -5.47 17.69 0.76
C LEU A 63 -4.22 18.51 1.08
N TYR A 64 -3.08 18.16 0.48
CA TYR A 64 -1.79 18.81 0.69
C TYR A 64 -1.14 19.10 -0.68
N PRO A 65 -1.46 20.26 -1.31
CA PRO A 65 -0.95 20.60 -2.64
C PRO A 65 0.56 20.73 -2.74
N ASP A 66 1.26 20.87 -1.61
CA ASP A 66 2.73 20.97 -1.53
C ASP A 66 3.44 19.62 -1.41
N LEU A 67 2.70 18.51 -1.38
CA LEU A 67 3.25 17.16 -1.36
C LEU A 67 3.16 16.48 -2.73
N GLU A 68 4.14 15.63 -3.00
CA GLU A 68 4.23 14.80 -4.19
C GLU A 68 4.41 13.33 -3.80
N VAL A 69 3.83 12.43 -4.59
CA VAL A 69 4.02 10.98 -4.43
C VAL A 69 4.91 10.48 -5.56
N TRP A 70 5.90 9.68 -5.21
CA TRP A 70 6.81 9.04 -6.14
C TRP A 70 6.71 7.54 -6.01
N GLY A 71 6.52 6.83 -7.11
CA GLY A 71 6.37 5.38 -7.16
C GLY A 71 7.47 4.71 -7.99
N LYS A 72 7.77 3.45 -7.68
CA LYS A 72 8.62 2.58 -8.49
C LYS A 72 8.10 1.15 -8.43
N TYR A 73 7.90 0.56 -9.60
CA TYR A 73 7.59 -0.86 -9.78
C TYR A 73 8.86 -1.66 -10.01
N ASN A 74 8.80 -2.99 -9.84
CA ASN A 74 9.93 -3.91 -10.00
C ASN A 74 11.13 -3.50 -9.14
N ALA A 75 10.88 -2.94 -7.95
CA ALA A 75 11.94 -2.53 -7.07
C ALA A 75 12.65 -3.73 -6.44
N GLU A 76 13.85 -3.47 -5.91
CA GLU A 76 14.63 -4.44 -5.15
C GLU A 76 14.73 -3.99 -3.68
N ILE A 77 15.07 -4.92 -2.78
CA ILE A 77 15.40 -4.58 -1.38
C ILE A 77 16.50 -3.51 -1.30
N GLY A 78 17.42 -3.51 -2.27
CA GLY A 78 18.45 -2.48 -2.41
C GLY A 78 17.88 -1.07 -2.62
N ASP A 79 16.74 -0.93 -3.30
CA ASP A 79 16.09 0.37 -3.51
C ASP A 79 15.47 0.91 -2.22
N ILE A 80 14.78 0.05 -1.45
CA ILE A 80 14.27 0.41 -0.12
C ILE A 80 15.44 0.89 0.74
N GLN A 81 16.54 0.13 0.79
CA GLN A 81 17.72 0.50 1.57
C GLN A 81 18.32 1.86 1.15
N LYS A 82 18.39 2.16 -0.16
CA LYS A 82 18.89 3.44 -0.68
C LYS A 82 17.97 4.61 -0.29
N LEU A 83 16.66 4.43 -0.35
CA LEU A 83 15.68 5.45 0.04
C LEU A 83 15.74 5.74 1.54
N LEU A 84 15.81 4.68 2.37
CA LEU A 84 15.98 4.80 3.82
C LEU A 84 17.29 5.53 4.17
N ALA A 85 18.38 5.23 3.47
CA ALA A 85 19.66 5.93 3.66
C ALA A 85 19.62 7.42 3.30
N LYS A 86 18.71 7.82 2.40
CA LYS A 86 18.42 9.24 2.08
C LYS A 86 17.43 9.88 3.06
N GLY A 87 16.91 9.13 4.04
CA GLY A 87 16.02 9.63 5.08
C GLY A 87 14.54 9.59 4.71
N TYR A 88 14.17 8.95 3.60
CA TYR A 88 12.77 8.72 3.25
C TYR A 88 12.21 7.54 4.06
N LEU A 89 10.92 7.61 4.41
CA LEU A 89 10.14 6.41 4.73
C LEU A 89 9.58 5.84 3.43
N VAL A 90 9.43 4.52 3.37
CA VAL A 90 9.08 3.83 2.12
C VAL A 90 7.76 3.10 2.30
N GLY A 91 6.72 3.56 1.62
CA GLY A 91 5.51 2.78 1.41
C GLY A 91 5.80 1.56 0.55
N ILE A 92 5.27 0.41 0.93
CA ILE A 92 5.38 -0.86 0.20
C ILE A 92 3.98 -1.43 -0.03
N ASP A 93 3.78 -2.09 -1.16
CA ASP A 93 2.60 -2.90 -1.44
C ASP A 93 3.00 -4.38 -1.54
N TRP A 94 2.37 -5.25 -0.76
CA TRP A 94 2.71 -6.67 -0.68
C TRP A 94 1.48 -7.50 -0.29
N GLN A 95 1.53 -8.81 -0.49
CA GLN A 95 0.52 -9.73 0.03
C GLN A 95 0.59 -9.71 1.56
N GLY A 96 -0.43 -9.22 2.26
CA GLY A 96 -0.42 -9.10 3.72
C GLY A 96 -0.55 -10.45 4.44
N ILE A 97 -0.04 -10.57 5.67
CA ILE A 97 -0.37 -11.69 6.57
C ILE A 97 -1.41 -11.18 7.55
N PHE A 98 -2.61 -11.77 7.53
CA PHE A 98 -3.73 -11.33 8.35
C PHE A 98 -4.19 -12.43 9.29
N ASN A 99 -4.47 -12.07 10.55
CA ASN A 99 -5.22 -12.92 11.46
C ASN A 99 -6.72 -12.62 11.32
N SER A 100 -7.54 -13.66 11.35
CA SER A 100 -8.99 -13.62 11.06
C SER A 100 -9.84 -12.99 12.18
N ASP A 101 -9.23 -12.38 13.19
CA ASP A 101 -9.89 -12.04 14.46
C ASP A 101 -10.35 -10.59 14.57
N GLU A 102 -9.83 -9.64 13.77
CA GLU A 102 -10.02 -8.22 14.08
C GLU A 102 -10.99 -7.42 13.20
N TYR A 103 -11.01 -7.64 11.88
CA TYR A 103 -11.94 -6.94 10.98
C TYR A 103 -13.09 -7.83 10.47
N GLY A 104 -13.22 -9.05 11.03
CA GLY A 104 -14.26 -10.02 10.68
C GLY A 104 -14.22 -10.49 9.23
N ASP A 105 -15.11 -11.41 8.87
CA ASP A 105 -15.28 -11.98 7.52
C ASP A 105 -15.68 -10.95 6.42
N GLU A 106 -15.57 -9.64 6.69
CA GLU A 106 -15.82 -8.55 5.75
C GLU A 106 -14.77 -8.49 4.64
N ILE A 107 -13.62 -9.14 4.87
CA ILE A 107 -12.50 -9.16 3.95
C ILE A 107 -12.55 -10.44 3.11
N TRP A 108 -13.07 -10.29 1.89
CA TRP A 108 -12.92 -11.25 0.78
C TRP A 108 -13.39 -12.70 1.05
N ASN A 109 -14.71 -12.89 1.19
CA ASN A 109 -15.30 -14.22 1.10
C ASN A 109 -15.39 -14.68 -0.38
N SER A 110 -14.26 -15.10 -0.95
CA SER A 110 -14.18 -15.65 -2.32
C SER A 110 -14.45 -17.14 -2.42
N ASN A 111 -14.85 -17.78 -1.32
CA ASN A 111 -15.22 -19.19 -1.31
C ASN A 111 -16.55 -19.51 -2.02
N ASP A 112 -17.14 -18.54 -2.74
CA ASP A 112 -18.27 -18.79 -3.63
C ASP A 112 -17.77 -19.53 -4.89
N ARG A 113 -17.55 -20.85 -4.76
CA ARG A 113 -17.10 -21.76 -5.84
C ARG A 113 -17.93 -21.59 -7.11
N LEU A 114 -19.20 -21.20 -6.98
CA LEU A 114 -20.08 -20.92 -8.10
C LEU A 114 -19.63 -19.68 -8.88
N LYS A 115 -19.31 -18.56 -8.21
CA LYS A 115 -18.78 -17.36 -8.87
C LYS A 115 -17.44 -17.60 -9.56
N LEU A 116 -16.54 -18.35 -8.93
CA LEU A 116 -15.26 -18.74 -9.54
C LEU A 116 -15.45 -19.58 -10.79
N TRP A 117 -16.38 -20.54 -10.75
CA TRP A 117 -16.75 -21.36 -11.90
C TRP A 117 -17.35 -20.51 -13.04
N TRP A 118 -18.27 -19.59 -12.73
CA TRP A 118 -18.84 -18.67 -13.72
C TRP A 118 -17.77 -17.79 -14.38
N LYS A 119 -16.87 -17.18 -13.60
CA LYS A 119 -15.79 -16.35 -14.15
C LYS A 119 -14.86 -17.12 -15.08
N ARG A 120 -14.56 -18.39 -14.75
CA ARG A 120 -13.76 -19.27 -15.62
C ARG A 120 -14.49 -19.56 -16.94
N LEU A 121 -15.80 -19.75 -16.92
CA LEU A 121 -16.59 -19.96 -18.14
C LEU A 121 -16.70 -18.69 -18.99
N THR A 122 -16.80 -17.51 -18.38
CA THR A 122 -16.93 -16.24 -19.10
C THR A 122 -15.60 -15.62 -19.52
N ASN A 123 -14.48 -16.29 -19.20
CA ASN A 123 -13.12 -15.79 -19.41
C ASN A 123 -12.91 -14.40 -18.76
N GLU A 124 -13.59 -14.15 -17.64
CA GLU A 124 -13.42 -12.96 -16.82
C GLU A 124 -12.14 -13.07 -15.98
N PRO A 125 -11.37 -11.98 -15.84
CA PRO A 125 -10.15 -12.02 -15.04
C PRO A 125 -10.47 -12.23 -13.55
N ILE A 126 -9.60 -12.98 -12.88
CA ILE A 126 -9.72 -13.38 -11.48
C ILE A 126 -8.42 -12.98 -10.78
N ALA A 127 -8.52 -12.27 -9.65
CA ALA A 127 -7.37 -12.06 -8.78
C ALA A 127 -6.97 -13.39 -8.11
N VAL A 128 -5.68 -13.65 -8.04
CA VAL A 128 -5.07 -14.90 -7.57
C VAL A 128 -4.36 -14.75 -6.22
N GLY A 129 -4.04 -13.52 -5.80
CA GLY A 129 -3.48 -13.23 -4.49
C GLY A 129 -4.45 -13.46 -3.34
N GLU A 130 -3.90 -13.46 -2.12
CA GLU A 130 -4.69 -13.48 -0.90
C GLU A 130 -5.37 -12.12 -0.74
N GLN A 131 -4.57 -11.08 -0.47
CA GLN A 131 -4.99 -9.70 -0.33
C GLN A 131 -3.77 -8.77 -0.26
N GLY A 132 -3.74 -7.79 -1.17
CA GLY A 132 -2.78 -6.67 -1.14
C GLY A 132 -2.87 -5.83 0.12
N HIS A 133 -1.72 -5.33 0.56
CA HIS A 133 -1.60 -4.60 1.80
C HIS A 133 -0.51 -3.54 1.72
N TYR A 134 -0.86 -2.31 2.14
CA TYR A 134 0.11 -1.24 2.26
C TYR A 134 0.73 -1.21 3.66
N CYS A 135 2.07 -1.11 3.71
CA CYS A 135 2.85 -0.89 4.94
C CYS A 135 3.91 0.22 4.75
N VAL A 136 4.53 0.67 5.84
CA VAL A 136 5.68 1.60 5.80
C VAL A 136 6.95 0.90 6.25
N ALA A 137 7.84 0.59 5.32
CA ALA A 137 9.20 0.14 5.60
C ALA A 137 10.07 1.29 6.11
N PHE A 138 10.84 1.01 7.17
CA PHE A 138 11.74 2.01 7.76
C PHE A 138 13.11 1.45 8.20
N GLU A 139 13.33 0.13 8.13
CA GLU A 139 14.66 -0.47 8.36
C GLU A 139 14.87 -1.70 7.47
N VAL A 140 16.04 -1.80 6.84
CA VAL A 140 16.51 -3.01 6.14
C VAL A 140 17.79 -3.49 6.79
N ASN A 141 17.79 -4.69 7.36
CA ASN A 141 18.97 -5.29 7.98
C ASN A 141 19.40 -6.56 7.23
N LYS A 142 20.18 -6.38 6.15
CA LYS A 142 20.67 -7.52 5.33
C LYS A 142 21.56 -8.49 6.10
N LYS A 143 22.30 -8.01 7.11
CA LYS A 143 23.17 -8.86 7.94
C LYS A 143 22.35 -9.82 8.81
N LYS A 144 21.24 -9.34 9.37
CA LYS A 144 20.32 -10.14 10.19
C LYS A 144 19.18 -10.77 9.37
N GLY A 145 19.06 -10.42 8.09
CA GLY A 145 18.10 -10.99 7.16
C GLY A 145 16.66 -10.53 7.32
N TYR A 146 16.40 -9.31 7.81
CA TYR A 146 15.02 -8.81 7.99
C TYR A 146 14.74 -7.43 7.38
N LEU A 147 13.46 -7.21 7.08
CA LEU A 147 12.82 -5.92 6.86
C LEU A 147 11.99 -5.56 8.09
N ARG A 148 12.07 -4.31 8.54
CA ARG A 148 11.21 -3.78 9.61
C ARG A 148 10.26 -2.74 9.02
N PHE A 149 8.98 -2.86 9.36
CA PHE A 149 7.94 -1.96 8.87
C PHE A 149 6.86 -1.70 9.92
N ALA A 150 6.18 -0.57 9.76
CA ALA A 150 4.97 -0.23 10.48
C ALA A 150 3.78 -0.72 9.65
N ASP A 151 2.94 -1.54 10.26
CA ASP A 151 1.81 -2.19 9.62
C ASP A 151 0.53 -1.61 10.22
N PRO A 152 -0.35 -1.01 9.42
CA PRO A 152 -1.55 -0.37 9.94
C PRO A 152 -2.65 -1.37 10.33
N TYR A 153 -2.50 -2.65 9.99
CA TYR A 153 -3.50 -3.66 10.34
C TYR A 153 -3.61 -3.82 11.85
N GLY A 154 -4.83 -3.95 12.36
CA GLY A 154 -5.16 -3.73 13.77
C GLY A 154 -4.27 -4.49 14.76
N HIS A 155 -3.98 -5.77 14.47
CA HIS A 155 -3.21 -6.63 15.36
C HIS A 155 -1.75 -6.17 15.49
N TYR A 156 -1.26 -5.52 14.43
CA TYR A 156 0.11 -5.04 14.30
C TYR A 156 0.24 -3.53 14.56
N ALA A 157 -0.85 -2.78 14.49
CA ALA A 157 -0.86 -1.34 14.63
C ALA A 157 -0.26 -0.90 15.98
N GLY A 158 0.46 0.22 15.95
CA GLY A 158 1.21 0.72 17.12
C GLY A 158 2.49 -0.07 17.44
N LYS A 159 2.79 -1.15 16.73
CA LYS A 159 4.00 -1.97 16.90
C LYS A 159 4.76 -2.07 15.58
N ASP A 160 6.06 -2.34 15.70
CA ASP A 160 6.89 -2.58 14.54
C ASP A 160 6.90 -4.08 14.23
N ARG A 161 6.72 -4.43 12.95
CA ARG A 161 6.84 -5.80 12.46
C ARG A 161 8.23 -6.06 11.93
N PHE A 162 8.66 -7.31 12.06
CA PHE A 162 9.86 -7.86 11.45
C PHE A 162 9.45 -9.01 10.56
N VAL A 163 9.89 -8.99 9.31
CA VAL A 163 9.70 -10.08 8.35
C VAL A 163 11.06 -10.44 7.77
N ALA A 164 11.29 -11.73 7.54
CA ALA A 164 12.50 -12.16 6.90
C ALA A 164 12.55 -11.64 5.45
N ILE A 165 13.71 -11.19 4.97
CA ILE A 165 13.81 -10.56 3.64
C ILE A 165 13.31 -11.50 2.54
N TRP A 166 13.64 -12.79 2.61
CA TRP A 166 13.21 -13.78 1.63
C TRP A 166 11.68 -13.93 1.59
N GLU A 167 11.03 -13.98 2.76
CA GLU A 167 9.58 -14.08 2.88
C GLU A 167 8.89 -12.84 2.33
N PHE A 168 9.44 -11.65 2.62
CA PHE A 168 8.94 -10.42 2.04
C PHE A 168 9.07 -10.46 0.50
N GLU A 169 10.23 -10.82 -0.05
CA GLU A 169 10.45 -10.83 -1.50
C GLU A 169 9.53 -11.82 -2.25
N GLU A 170 9.17 -12.95 -1.63
CA GLU A 170 8.19 -13.91 -2.17
C GLU A 170 6.76 -13.35 -2.20
N ARG A 171 6.44 -12.43 -1.28
CA ARG A 171 5.11 -11.85 -1.07
C ARG A 171 5.02 -10.41 -1.58
N TRP A 172 6.09 -9.87 -2.15
CA TRP A 172 6.19 -8.47 -2.57
C TRP A 172 5.57 -8.22 -3.94
N TRP A 173 4.28 -8.45 -4.02
CA TRP A 173 3.44 -8.19 -5.19
C TRP A 173 1.99 -8.02 -4.74
N ASP A 174 1.19 -7.37 -5.58
CA ASP A 174 -0.26 -7.35 -5.44
C ASP A 174 -0.95 -7.55 -6.79
N ASP A 175 -2.20 -7.99 -6.75
CA ASP A 175 -3.06 -8.09 -7.91
C ASP A 175 -4.50 -7.68 -7.62
N ARG A 176 -5.12 -7.02 -8.60
CA ARG A 176 -6.50 -6.56 -8.48
C ARG A 176 -7.22 -6.53 -9.81
N ILE A 177 -8.53 -6.37 -9.74
CA ILE A 177 -9.38 -6.17 -10.91
C ILE A 177 -9.89 -4.73 -10.92
N ASP A 178 -9.32 -3.90 -11.80
CA ASP A 178 -9.78 -2.54 -12.00
C ASP A 178 -11.01 -2.53 -12.91
N ARG A 179 -12.10 -1.91 -12.46
CA ARG A 179 -13.31 -1.74 -13.28
C ARG A 179 -13.29 -0.36 -13.92
N GLY A 180 -12.88 -0.33 -15.19
CA GLY A 180 -12.98 0.88 -16.00
C GLY A 180 -14.42 1.30 -16.29
N ARG A 181 -14.60 2.42 -16.99
CA ARG A 181 -15.92 2.96 -17.36
C ARG A 181 -16.81 2.00 -18.14
N ASN A 182 -16.22 1.05 -18.87
CA ASN A 182 -16.94 0.05 -19.67
C ASN A 182 -17.42 -1.17 -18.85
N ARG A 183 -17.27 -1.15 -17.51
CA ARG A 183 -17.57 -2.26 -16.58
C ARG A 183 -16.81 -3.57 -16.85
N LYS A 184 -15.92 -3.60 -17.85
CA LYS A 184 -15.04 -4.74 -18.09
C LYS A 184 -13.87 -4.64 -17.11
N GLY A 185 -13.68 -5.68 -16.30
CA GLY A 185 -12.54 -5.75 -15.38
C GLY A 185 -11.24 -5.88 -16.17
N THR A 186 -10.24 -5.08 -15.81
CA THR A 186 -8.87 -5.23 -16.25
C THR A 186 -8.07 -5.81 -15.10
N TYR A 187 -7.36 -6.90 -15.35
CA TYR A 187 -6.41 -7.44 -14.38
C TYR A 187 -5.21 -6.50 -14.29
N VAL A 188 -4.84 -6.14 -13.06
CA VAL A 188 -3.67 -5.33 -12.77
C VAL A 188 -2.78 -6.12 -11.83
N TYR A 189 -1.51 -6.20 -12.17
CA TYR A 189 -0.48 -6.84 -11.37
C TYR A 189 0.59 -5.82 -11.01
N GLU A 190 0.77 -5.59 -9.72
CA GLU A 190 1.73 -4.64 -9.17
C GLU A 190 2.88 -5.42 -8.57
N ASN A 191 3.93 -5.58 -9.36
CA ASN A 191 5.13 -6.28 -8.92
C ASN A 191 6.06 -5.33 -8.15
N ARG A 192 6.39 -5.70 -6.91
CA ARG A 192 7.40 -5.02 -6.07
C ARG A 192 7.26 -3.50 -6.06
N LEU A 193 6.04 -3.03 -5.79
CA LEU A 193 5.75 -1.61 -5.71
C LEU A 193 6.33 -1.03 -4.41
N ILE A 194 7.07 0.08 -4.56
CA ILE A 194 7.41 1.01 -3.48
C ILE A 194 6.98 2.41 -3.85
N PHE A 195 6.73 3.23 -2.83
CA PHE A 195 6.44 4.64 -3.00
C PHE A 195 6.93 5.47 -1.82
N ILE A 196 7.09 6.76 -2.04
CA ILE A 196 7.44 7.74 -1.01
C ILE A 196 6.59 9.00 -1.19
N VAL A 197 6.52 9.81 -0.14
CA VAL A 197 5.96 11.17 -0.17
C VAL A 197 7.10 12.17 0.05
N THR A 198 7.11 13.24 -0.74
CA THR A 198 8.11 14.33 -0.66
C THR A 198 7.43 15.69 -0.66
N GLN A 199 8.13 16.74 -0.23
CA GLN A 199 7.68 18.12 -0.48
C GLN A 199 8.06 18.55 -1.90
N LYS A 200 7.26 19.43 -2.50
CA LYS A 200 7.61 20.07 -3.77
C LYS A 200 8.95 20.79 -3.64
N GLY A 201 9.85 20.49 -4.57
CA GLY A 201 11.19 21.09 -4.59
C GLY A 201 12.25 20.32 -3.81
N ASP A 202 11.90 19.25 -3.09
CA ASP A 202 12.88 18.32 -2.52
C ASP A 202 13.75 17.69 -3.64
N ARG A 203 14.94 17.19 -3.26
CA ARG A 203 15.80 16.46 -4.19
C ARG A 203 15.06 15.22 -4.70
N LYS A 204 14.65 15.28 -5.97
CA LYS A 204 13.81 14.28 -6.60
C LYS A 204 14.44 12.88 -6.54
N PRO A 205 13.69 11.83 -6.13
CA PRO A 205 14.17 10.45 -6.12
C PRO A 205 14.27 9.84 -7.54
N ALA A 206 14.12 10.64 -8.60
CA ALA A 206 14.24 10.21 -10.00
C ALA A 206 15.57 9.50 -10.30
N GLU A 207 16.65 9.92 -9.64
CA GLU A 207 17.97 9.26 -9.69
C GLU A 207 17.97 7.79 -9.20
N LEU A 208 16.93 7.38 -8.48
CA LEU A 208 16.70 6.00 -8.02
C LEU A 208 15.68 5.24 -8.90
N GLY A 209 15.28 5.84 -10.02
CA GLY A 209 14.30 5.28 -10.96
C GLY A 209 12.85 5.42 -10.50
N MET A 210 12.56 6.36 -9.59
CA MET A 210 11.18 6.67 -9.19
C MET A 210 10.53 7.66 -10.16
N VAL A 211 9.23 7.52 -10.33
CA VAL A 211 8.40 8.39 -11.20
C VAL A 211 7.33 9.05 -10.34
N GLU A 212 7.05 10.33 -10.58
CA GLU A 212 5.93 11.02 -9.93
C GLU A 212 4.61 10.36 -10.36
N VAL A 213 3.72 10.13 -9.38
CA VAL A 213 2.43 9.45 -9.56
C VAL A 213 1.29 10.42 -9.90
#